data_AF-A0A6N3E7Z1-F1
#
_entry.id   AF-A0A6N3E7Z1-F1
#
_cell.length_a   1.000
_cell.length_b   1.000
_cell.length_c   1.000
_cell.angle_alpha   90.00
_cell.angle_beta   90.00
_cell.angle_gamma   90.00
#
_symmetry.space_group_name_H-M   'P 1'
#
loop_
_entity.id
_entity.type
_entity.pdbx_description
1 polymer ?
#
loop_
_entity_poly.entity_id
_entity_poly.type
_entity_poly.pdbx_seq_one_letter_code
_entity_poly.pdbx_strand_id
1 'polypeptide(L)'
;MKVGVILSITKKQHYVSQGVLKHFADEHRKTYELFIDKNLVSKKSIVDTMSQNCVYEHPKIETNTIEDIFASFESKAFPVIDLLISEIDEDYKTERSIKKYEEKIKSIIPFVLLFYFRSGALLKEYSMDSENPKEVKVERMLLNIMDVGYIRGLRNTICDCYKCAIICDDQERFLLSDQYVSTVALKYKNRFSNASNRQIGMKDTIILIPLTSKFYIVFFEGRCPQYIKENEFNVLDEHEVQLINDVIYQNSYVKCVGKSELELERVKQVSFETFSPTKCVMKFSDGNIQDRIVKREVFYYEEDRDMNAHCFEYMSTYKTNIEGKIGRNDKCVCGSGRKYKKCCLKKYEEAARILRDVYNQKNIDYTIPGARIVEDSILEYEGPQDKMKNKHDKEIIEQIMDLTEQNKSENL
;
A
#
# COMPACT_ATOMS: atom_id res chain seq x y z
N MET A 1 22.08 -42.40 25.69
CA MET A 1 20.74 -41.82 25.44
C MET A 1 20.91 -40.68 24.45
N LYS A 2 20.51 -40.89 23.19
CA LYS A 2 20.39 -39.78 22.23
C LYS A 2 19.10 -39.04 22.58
N VAL A 3 19.23 -37.81 23.04
CA VAL A 3 18.09 -36.90 23.23
C VAL A 3 17.45 -36.73 21.86
N GLY A 4 16.27 -37.32 21.67
CA GLY A 4 15.47 -37.13 20.48
C GLY A 4 15.11 -35.66 20.38
N VAL A 5 15.56 -34.99 19.32
CA VAL A 5 15.03 -33.69 18.95
C VAL A 5 13.57 -33.92 18.59
N ILE A 6 12.66 -33.58 19.50
CA ILE A 6 11.24 -33.45 19.16
C ILE A 6 11.19 -32.27 18.18
N LEU A 7 11.09 -32.57 16.88
CA LEU A 7 10.77 -31.58 15.87
C LEU A 7 9.39 -31.03 16.22
N SER A 8 9.35 -29.86 16.88
CA SER A 8 8.13 -29.15 17.18
C SER A 8 7.38 -28.88 15.87
N ILE A 9 6.16 -29.40 15.75
CA ILE A 9 5.33 -29.21 14.55
C ILE A 9 4.90 -27.73 14.51
N THR A 10 5.28 -27.04 13.44
CA THR A 10 4.85 -25.65 13.22
C THR A 10 3.36 -25.62 12.91
N LYS A 11 2.62 -24.74 13.59
CA LYS A 11 1.21 -24.46 13.30
C LYS A 11 1.10 -23.80 11.93
N LYS A 12 -0.11 -23.84 11.36
CA LYS A 12 -0.41 -23.06 10.17
C LYS A 12 -0.56 -21.59 10.56
N GLN A 13 0.22 -20.71 9.93
CA GLN A 13 0.34 -19.30 10.33
C GLN A 13 -0.30 -18.40 9.29
N HIS A 14 -1.20 -17.53 9.75
CA HIS A 14 -1.99 -16.65 8.90
C HIS A 14 -1.38 -15.24 8.88
N TYR A 15 -1.00 -14.76 7.69
CA TYR A 15 -0.59 -13.37 7.48
C TYR A 15 -1.78 -12.44 7.25
N VAL A 16 -2.94 -12.99 6.91
CA VAL A 16 -4.23 -12.32 7.12
C VAL A 16 -5.09 -13.22 8.00
N SER A 17 -5.51 -12.70 9.16
CA SER A 17 -6.22 -13.46 10.19
C SER A 17 -7.48 -14.14 9.65
N GLN A 18 -7.75 -15.35 10.15
CA GLN A 18 -9.02 -16.05 9.92
C GLN A 18 -10.24 -15.26 10.44
N GLY A 19 -10.08 -14.43 11.48
CA GLY A 19 -11.15 -13.58 11.99
C GLY A 19 -11.50 -12.44 11.04
N VAL A 20 -10.60 -12.01 10.16
CA VAL A 20 -10.93 -11.12 9.03
C VAL A 20 -11.54 -11.94 7.89
N LEU A 21 -10.88 -13.04 7.50
CA LEU A 21 -11.30 -13.86 6.37
C LEU A 21 -12.74 -14.41 6.49
N LYS A 22 -13.22 -14.67 7.70
CA LYS A 22 -14.61 -15.12 7.93
C LYS A 22 -15.65 -14.14 7.37
N HIS A 23 -15.35 -12.85 7.33
CA HIS A 23 -16.24 -11.79 6.84
C HIS A 23 -16.21 -11.62 5.31
N PHE A 24 -15.36 -12.39 4.64
CA PHE A 24 -15.28 -12.50 3.18
C PHE A 24 -15.65 -13.91 2.70
N ALA A 25 -15.97 -14.82 3.63
CA ALA A 25 -16.27 -16.20 3.32
C ALA A 25 -17.76 -16.42 3.01
N ASP A 26 -18.03 -17.50 2.29
CA ASP A 26 -19.37 -18.06 2.17
C ASP A 26 -19.82 -18.78 3.46
N GLU A 27 -21.06 -19.24 3.46
CA GLU A 27 -21.68 -20.00 4.55
C GLU A 27 -20.93 -21.29 4.93
N HIS A 28 -20.06 -21.80 4.06
CA HIS A 28 -19.22 -22.98 4.30
C HIS A 28 -17.81 -22.62 4.77
N ARG A 29 -17.58 -21.35 5.17
CA ARG A 29 -16.28 -20.81 5.57
C ARG A 29 -15.22 -20.97 4.47
N LYS A 30 -15.63 -20.82 3.21
CA LYS A 30 -14.73 -20.81 2.06
C LYS A 30 -14.71 -19.44 1.38
N THR A 31 -13.57 -19.08 0.85
CA THR A 31 -13.34 -17.85 0.08
C THR A 31 -12.81 -18.20 -1.30
N TYR A 32 -13.03 -17.32 -2.28
CA TYR A 32 -12.26 -17.36 -3.52
C TYR A 32 -10.95 -16.61 -3.31
N GLU A 33 -9.85 -17.20 -3.75
CA GLU A 33 -8.49 -16.69 -3.58
C GLU A 33 -7.84 -16.63 -4.97
N LEU A 34 -7.49 -15.42 -5.40
CA LEU A 34 -6.66 -15.14 -6.56
C LEU A 34 -5.18 -15.18 -6.16
N PHE A 35 -4.42 -16.08 -6.79
CA PHE A 35 -2.97 -16.07 -6.78
C PHE A 35 -2.45 -15.19 -7.89
N ILE A 36 -1.84 -14.06 -7.54
CA ILE A 36 -1.47 -13.00 -8.49
C ILE A 36 -0.46 -13.52 -9.50
N ASP A 37 0.68 -14.05 -9.02
CA ASP A 37 1.75 -14.56 -9.90
C ASP A 37 1.30 -15.72 -10.80
N LYS A 38 0.30 -16.49 -10.37
CA LYS A 38 -0.21 -17.65 -11.13
C LYS A 38 -1.40 -17.29 -12.01
N ASN A 39 -1.91 -16.07 -11.90
CA ASN A 39 -3.15 -15.62 -12.51
C ASN A 39 -4.32 -16.63 -12.35
N LEU A 40 -4.42 -17.25 -11.16
CA LEU A 40 -5.32 -18.39 -10.89
C LEU A 40 -6.25 -18.07 -9.73
N VAL A 41 -7.56 -18.20 -9.96
CA VAL A 41 -8.56 -18.17 -8.88
C VAL A 41 -8.85 -19.59 -8.43
N SER A 42 -8.98 -19.78 -7.12
CA SER A 42 -9.35 -21.06 -6.53
C SER A 42 -10.20 -20.85 -5.29
N LYS A 43 -11.17 -21.74 -5.05
CA LYS A 43 -11.99 -21.71 -3.84
C LYS A 43 -11.35 -22.54 -2.73
N LYS A 44 -11.17 -21.97 -1.54
CA LYS A 44 -10.50 -22.62 -0.41
C LYS A 44 -11.17 -22.33 0.91
N SER A 45 -10.94 -23.21 1.89
CA SER A 45 -11.30 -22.93 3.28
C SER A 45 -10.50 -21.75 3.82
N ILE A 46 -11.09 -20.95 4.71
CA ILE A 46 -10.37 -19.83 5.34
C ILE A 46 -9.17 -20.31 6.17
N VAL A 47 -9.16 -21.57 6.65
CA VAL A 47 -8.01 -22.15 7.35
C VAL A 47 -6.81 -22.37 6.41
N ASP A 48 -7.04 -22.39 5.09
CA ASP A 48 -6.03 -22.59 4.06
C ASP A 48 -5.72 -21.34 3.23
N THR A 49 -6.44 -20.26 3.49
CA THR A 49 -6.36 -19.00 2.77
C THR A 49 -5.39 -18.06 3.48
N MET A 50 -4.62 -17.30 2.69
CA MET A 50 -3.66 -16.29 3.19
C MET A 50 -2.79 -16.75 4.39
N SER A 51 -2.31 -17.99 4.31
CA SER A 51 -1.48 -18.66 5.32
C SER A 51 -0.37 -19.47 4.69
N GLN A 52 0.70 -19.69 5.45
CA GLN A 52 1.80 -20.61 5.11
C GLN A 52 2.37 -21.24 6.37
N ASN A 53 3.24 -22.23 6.21
CA ASN A 53 4.04 -22.75 7.32
C ASN A 53 5.28 -21.86 7.50
N CYS A 54 5.73 -21.71 8.75
CA CYS A 54 6.94 -20.96 9.07
C CYS A 54 6.92 -19.48 8.60
N VAL A 55 5.75 -18.84 8.60
CA VAL A 55 5.62 -17.41 8.29
C VAL A 55 6.35 -16.57 9.33
N TYR A 56 6.19 -16.90 10.61
CA TYR A 56 6.66 -16.12 11.75
C TYR A 56 7.78 -16.80 12.53
N GLU A 57 8.40 -17.85 11.98
CA GLU A 57 9.41 -18.62 12.69
C GLU A 57 10.79 -17.97 12.56
N HIS A 58 11.54 -17.98 13.66
CA HIS A 58 12.86 -17.36 13.73
C HIS A 58 13.79 -18.21 14.63
N PRO A 59 15.06 -18.48 14.26
CA PRO A 59 15.94 -19.38 15.01
C PRO A 59 16.20 -19.01 16.47
N LYS A 60 16.02 -17.72 16.81
CA LYS A 60 16.20 -17.18 18.17
C LYS A 60 14.91 -17.14 19.00
N ILE A 61 13.78 -17.58 18.45
CA ILE A 61 12.47 -17.53 19.09
C ILE A 61 11.90 -18.95 19.12
N GLU A 62 11.30 -19.35 20.24
CA GLU A 62 10.70 -20.68 20.36
C GLU A 62 9.56 -20.87 19.36
N THR A 63 9.48 -22.06 18.76
CA THR A 63 8.53 -22.38 17.70
C THR A 63 7.10 -22.02 18.08
N ASN A 64 6.33 -21.41 17.17
CA ASN A 64 4.95 -20.95 17.35
C ASN A 64 4.75 -19.79 18.34
N THR A 65 5.79 -19.27 19.02
CA THR A 65 5.61 -18.20 20.02
C THR A 65 4.90 -16.98 19.45
N ILE A 66 5.32 -16.52 18.27
CA ILE A 66 4.74 -15.33 17.63
C ILE A 66 3.29 -15.59 17.18
N GLU A 67 3.01 -16.78 16.64
CA GLU A 67 1.65 -17.17 16.26
C GLU A 67 0.72 -17.21 17.48
N ASP A 68 1.20 -17.73 18.62
CA ASP A 68 0.41 -17.82 19.85
C ASP A 68 0.14 -16.44 20.46
N ILE A 69 1.09 -15.51 20.36
CA ILE A 69 0.89 -14.10 20.71
C ILE A 69 -0.19 -13.47 19.80
N PHE A 70 -0.11 -13.70 18.49
CA PHE A 70 -1.12 -13.18 17.57
C PHE A 70 -2.51 -13.78 17.81
N ALA A 71 -2.61 -15.08 18.09
CA ALA A 71 -3.88 -15.71 18.44
C ALA A 71 -4.50 -15.10 19.71
N SER A 72 -3.68 -14.85 20.74
CA SER A 72 -4.10 -14.16 21.97
C SER A 72 -4.59 -12.73 21.68
N PHE A 73 -3.89 -12.00 20.81
CA PHE A 73 -4.31 -10.67 20.38
C PHE A 73 -5.63 -10.69 19.62
N GLU A 74 -5.76 -11.58 18.64
CA GLU A 74 -6.96 -11.77 17.83
C GLU A 74 -8.19 -12.07 18.69
N SER A 75 -8.04 -12.88 19.74
CA SER A 75 -9.12 -13.19 20.69
C SER A 75 -9.70 -11.96 21.40
N LYS A 76 -8.94 -10.87 21.50
CA LYS A 76 -9.37 -9.58 22.07
C LYS A 76 -9.86 -8.60 21.01
N ALA A 77 -9.24 -8.63 19.83
CA ALA A 77 -9.57 -7.73 18.73
C ALA A 77 -10.95 -8.02 18.12
N PHE A 78 -11.23 -9.29 17.79
CA PHE A 78 -12.43 -9.63 17.02
C PHE A 78 -13.75 -9.40 17.75
N PRO A 79 -13.89 -9.62 19.07
CA PRO A 79 -15.14 -9.24 19.77
C PRO A 79 -15.52 -7.77 19.58
N VAL A 80 -14.54 -6.86 19.56
CA VAL A 80 -14.78 -5.43 19.36
C VAL A 80 -15.10 -5.11 17.90
N ILE A 81 -14.36 -5.71 16.96
CA ILE A 81 -14.56 -5.53 15.52
C ILE A 81 -15.91 -6.10 15.08
N ASP A 82 -16.27 -7.30 15.54
CA ASP A 82 -17.52 -7.98 15.21
C ASP A 82 -18.73 -7.21 15.75
N LEU A 83 -18.62 -6.64 16.95
CA LEU A 83 -19.66 -5.77 17.51
C LEU A 83 -19.87 -4.53 16.64
N LEU A 84 -18.78 -3.86 16.24
CA LEU A 84 -18.85 -2.71 15.34
C LEU A 84 -19.51 -3.09 14.00
N ILE A 85 -19.16 -4.25 13.43
CA ILE A 85 -19.75 -4.75 12.18
C ILE A 85 -21.25 -4.98 12.33
N SER A 86 -21.69 -5.62 13.41
CA SER A 86 -23.11 -5.88 13.67
C SER A 86 -23.91 -4.59 13.75
N GLU A 87 -23.43 -3.61 14.50
CA GLU A 87 -24.12 -2.32 14.65
C GLU A 87 -24.13 -1.51 13.34
N ILE A 88 -23.08 -1.60 12.54
CA ILE A 88 -23.05 -0.99 11.20
C ILE A 88 -24.10 -1.65 10.29
N ASP A 89 -24.16 -2.98 10.24
CA ASP A 89 -25.06 -3.70 9.34
C ASP A 89 -26.54 -3.50 9.71
N GLU A 90 -26.85 -3.31 10.98
CA GLU A 90 -28.21 -2.99 11.45
C GLU A 90 -28.66 -1.60 11.01
N ASP A 91 -27.76 -0.63 10.98
CA ASP A 91 -28.11 0.80 10.90
C ASP A 91 -27.86 1.43 9.52
N TYR A 92 -26.93 0.93 8.69
CA TYR A 92 -26.47 1.64 7.49
C TYR A 92 -27.58 1.96 6.46
N LYS A 93 -28.71 1.25 6.48
CA LYS A 93 -29.86 1.52 5.60
C LYS A 93 -30.75 2.66 6.09
N THR A 94 -30.82 2.88 7.39
CA THR A 94 -31.75 3.82 8.04
C THR A 94 -31.03 5.08 8.49
N GLU A 95 -29.77 4.96 8.86
CA GLU A 95 -28.92 6.03 9.31
C GLU A 95 -28.02 6.52 8.19
N ARG A 96 -27.92 7.84 8.04
CA ARG A 96 -26.98 8.44 7.08
C ARG A 96 -25.60 8.64 7.67
N SER A 97 -25.51 8.99 8.96
CA SER A 97 -24.25 9.43 9.58
C SER A 97 -23.55 8.33 10.35
N ILE A 98 -22.22 8.29 10.24
CA ILE A 98 -21.37 7.32 10.98
C ILE A 98 -20.83 7.87 12.31
N LYS A 99 -21.18 9.10 12.69
CA LYS A 99 -20.59 9.76 13.88
C LYS A 99 -20.74 8.96 15.17
N LYS A 100 -21.84 8.22 15.33
CA LYS A 100 -22.06 7.38 16.51
C LYS A 100 -21.03 6.24 16.65
N TYR A 101 -20.33 5.88 15.58
CA TYR A 101 -19.30 4.84 15.59
C TYR A 101 -17.89 5.38 15.72
N GLU A 102 -17.69 6.69 15.72
CA GLU A 102 -16.37 7.33 15.63
C GLU A 102 -15.40 6.79 16.71
N GLU A 103 -15.85 6.72 17.96
CA GLU A 103 -15.02 6.21 19.07
C GLU A 103 -14.72 4.71 18.95
N LYS A 104 -15.67 3.91 18.45
CA LYS A 104 -15.44 2.47 18.19
C LYS A 104 -14.47 2.26 17.04
N ILE A 105 -14.63 3.00 15.94
CA ILE A 105 -13.68 3.01 14.82
C ILE A 105 -12.28 3.36 15.32
N LYS A 106 -12.15 4.46 16.07
CA LYS A 106 -10.88 4.87 16.69
C LYS A 106 -10.27 3.79 17.59
N SER A 107 -11.10 3.06 18.33
CA SER A 107 -10.65 2.00 19.25
C SER A 107 -10.07 0.78 18.52
N ILE A 108 -10.49 0.52 17.28
CA ILE A 108 -10.00 -0.64 16.51
C ILE A 108 -8.71 -0.37 15.72
N ILE A 109 -8.34 0.90 15.50
CA ILE A 109 -7.17 1.27 14.69
C ILE A 109 -5.85 0.62 15.16
N PRO A 110 -5.55 0.49 16.47
CA PRO A 110 -4.37 -0.26 16.90
C PRO A 110 -4.38 -1.74 16.46
N PHE A 111 -5.55 -2.39 16.46
CA PHE A 111 -5.71 -3.77 15.95
C PHE A 111 -5.48 -3.82 14.43
N VAL A 112 -6.05 -2.85 13.72
CA VAL A 112 -5.88 -2.70 12.27
C VAL A 112 -4.41 -2.54 11.88
N LEU A 113 -3.67 -1.66 12.58
CA LEU A 113 -2.24 -1.43 12.32
C LEU A 113 -1.40 -2.69 12.59
N LEU A 114 -1.71 -3.46 13.64
CA LEU A 114 -1.03 -4.73 13.87
C LEU A 114 -1.23 -5.70 12.70
N PHE A 115 -2.49 -5.87 12.26
CA PHE A 115 -2.82 -6.73 11.13
C PHE A 115 -2.16 -6.29 9.83
N TYR A 116 -2.07 -4.97 9.60
CA TYR A 116 -1.37 -4.39 8.46
C TYR A 116 0.13 -4.70 8.48
N PHE A 117 0.83 -4.46 9.59
CA PHE A 117 2.28 -4.63 9.64
C PHE A 117 2.75 -6.08 9.58
N ARG A 118 1.89 -7.06 9.91
CA ARG A 118 2.17 -8.50 9.72
C ARG A 118 1.57 -9.09 8.44
N SER A 119 1.00 -8.26 7.58
CA SER A 119 0.31 -8.70 6.37
C SER A 119 1.25 -9.32 5.34
N GLY A 120 0.70 -10.09 4.40
CA GLY A 120 1.47 -10.83 3.40
C GLY A 120 2.29 -9.91 2.49
N ALA A 121 1.71 -8.79 2.07
CA ALA A 121 2.41 -7.80 1.25
C ALA A 121 3.58 -7.16 2.02
N LEU A 122 3.37 -6.76 3.28
CA LEU A 122 4.42 -6.18 4.11
C LEU A 122 5.54 -7.19 4.41
N LEU A 123 5.20 -8.46 4.69
CA LEU A 123 6.19 -9.52 4.86
C LEU A 123 7.01 -9.76 3.58
N LYS A 124 6.40 -9.61 2.40
CA LYS A 124 7.10 -9.65 1.11
C LYS A 124 8.06 -8.46 0.99
N GLU A 125 7.62 -7.26 1.36
CA GLU A 125 8.48 -6.06 1.41
C GLU A 125 9.65 -6.24 2.36
N TYR A 126 9.42 -6.68 3.60
CA TYR A 126 10.50 -6.87 4.58
C TYR A 126 11.53 -7.91 4.17
N SER A 127 11.15 -8.86 3.30
CA SER A 127 12.03 -9.92 2.82
C SER A 127 12.81 -9.58 1.54
N MET A 128 12.48 -8.46 0.88
CA MET A 128 13.01 -8.12 -0.43
C MET A 128 14.54 -7.94 -0.39
N ASP A 129 15.22 -8.56 -1.35
CA ASP A 129 16.67 -8.50 -1.59
C ASP A 129 17.56 -8.83 -0.38
N SER A 130 17.00 -9.47 0.65
CA SER A 130 17.74 -9.94 1.81
C SER A 130 18.43 -11.27 1.53
N GLU A 131 19.66 -11.44 2.02
CA GLU A 131 20.38 -12.73 1.99
C GLU A 131 19.68 -13.81 2.84
N ASN A 132 18.99 -13.41 3.92
CA ASN A 132 18.27 -14.29 4.84
C ASN A 132 16.79 -13.88 4.96
N PRO A 133 16.01 -13.99 3.87
CA PRO A 133 14.69 -13.37 3.76
C PRO A 133 13.66 -13.92 4.77
N LYS A 134 13.85 -15.16 5.25
CA LYS A 134 12.97 -15.77 6.25
C LYS A 134 13.13 -15.16 7.64
N GLU A 135 14.35 -14.79 8.02
CA GLU A 135 14.66 -14.25 9.35
C GLU A 135 14.38 -12.75 9.38
N VAL A 136 14.93 -12.02 8.39
CA VAL A 136 14.85 -10.56 8.31
C VAL A 136 13.41 -10.05 8.25
N LYS A 137 12.51 -10.77 7.56
CA LYS A 137 11.08 -10.38 7.53
C LYS A 137 10.44 -10.38 8.92
N VAL A 138 10.82 -11.33 9.78
CA VAL A 138 10.28 -11.45 11.13
C VAL A 138 10.87 -10.36 12.01
N GLU A 139 12.19 -10.14 11.93
CA GLU A 139 12.86 -9.09 12.69
C GLU A 139 12.28 -7.70 12.37
N ARG A 140 12.11 -7.36 11.09
CA ARG A 140 11.54 -6.06 10.66
C ARG A 140 10.07 -5.89 11.03
N MET A 141 9.27 -6.95 10.87
CA MET A 141 7.88 -6.94 11.31
C MET A 141 7.79 -6.65 12.81
N LEU A 142 8.62 -7.31 13.63
CA LEU A 142 8.64 -7.11 15.08
C LEU A 142 9.10 -5.69 15.46
N LEU A 143 10.10 -5.12 14.77
CA LEU A 143 10.53 -3.74 15.01
C LEU A 143 9.38 -2.74 14.86
N ASN A 144 8.54 -2.89 13.83
CA ASN A 144 7.38 -2.03 13.63
C ASN A 144 6.28 -2.27 14.66
N ILE A 145 5.98 -3.53 14.97
CA ILE A 145 4.87 -3.91 15.84
C ILE A 145 5.16 -3.64 17.32
N MET A 146 6.41 -3.80 17.75
CA MET A 146 6.81 -3.62 19.15
C MET A 146 7.03 -2.16 19.52
N ASP A 147 7.19 -1.26 18.55
CA ASP A 147 7.23 0.17 18.81
C ASP A 147 5.82 0.72 19.07
N VAL A 148 5.42 0.68 20.34
CA VAL A 148 4.13 1.20 20.81
C VAL A 148 4.00 2.71 20.54
N GLY A 149 5.11 3.45 20.53
CA GLY A 149 5.12 4.88 20.21
C GLY A 149 4.78 5.11 18.74
N TYR A 150 5.41 4.35 17.86
CA TYR A 150 5.15 4.35 16.41
C TYR A 150 3.68 4.00 16.11
N ILE A 151 3.17 2.88 16.63
CA ILE A 151 1.78 2.46 16.42
C ILE A 151 0.78 3.49 16.94
N ARG A 152 1.02 4.07 18.14
CA ARG A 152 0.15 5.11 18.70
C ARG A 152 0.18 6.39 17.87
N GLY A 153 1.36 6.80 17.40
CA GLY A 153 1.50 7.99 16.56
C GLY A 153 0.83 7.82 15.19
N LEU A 154 0.94 6.65 14.56
CA LEU A 154 0.19 6.33 13.35
C LEU A 154 -1.31 6.33 13.59
N ARG A 155 -1.78 5.70 14.69
CA ARG A 155 -3.19 5.74 15.07
C ARG A 155 -3.70 7.18 15.20
N ASN A 156 -2.95 8.05 15.88
CA ASN A 156 -3.33 9.45 16.06
C ASN A 156 -3.35 10.19 14.71
N THR A 157 -2.36 9.94 13.86
CA THR A 157 -2.34 10.52 12.51
C THR A 157 -3.57 10.10 11.71
N ILE A 158 -3.92 8.81 11.70
CA ILE A 158 -5.13 8.31 11.02
C ILE A 158 -6.39 8.96 11.59
N CYS A 159 -6.57 8.91 12.92
CA CYS A 159 -7.82 9.30 13.56
C CYS A 159 -8.03 10.82 13.62
N ASP A 160 -6.96 11.59 13.71
CA ASP A 160 -7.03 13.02 14.02
C ASP A 160 -6.78 13.88 12.77
N CYS A 161 -6.15 13.33 11.72
CA CYS A 161 -5.77 14.09 10.52
C CYS A 161 -6.52 13.66 9.25
N TYR A 162 -7.04 12.44 9.18
CA TYR A 162 -7.85 12.00 8.04
C TYR A 162 -9.33 12.16 8.32
N LYS A 163 -10.09 12.46 7.26
CA LYS A 163 -11.55 12.36 7.26
C LYS A 163 -11.97 10.90 7.26
N CYS A 164 -13.10 10.58 7.86
CA CYS A 164 -13.59 9.19 7.96
C CYS A 164 -14.94 9.05 7.25
N ALA A 165 -15.15 7.92 6.59
CA ALA A 165 -16.40 7.50 5.97
C ALA A 165 -16.52 5.97 6.02
N ILE A 166 -17.72 5.43 5.76
CA ILE A 166 -17.91 4.00 5.48
C ILE A 166 -18.45 3.87 4.06
N ILE A 167 -17.87 2.97 3.27
CA ILE A 167 -18.42 2.58 1.97
C ILE A 167 -19.09 1.21 2.09
N CYS A 168 -20.17 1.03 1.33
CA CYS A 168 -21.05 -0.13 1.41
C CYS A 168 -21.31 -0.70 0.00
N ASP A 169 -21.25 -2.02 -0.16
CA ASP A 169 -21.73 -2.73 -1.35
C ASP A 169 -22.76 -3.79 -0.97
N ASP A 170 -24.02 -3.54 -1.26
CA ASP A 170 -25.13 -4.45 -0.91
C ASP A 170 -25.02 -5.85 -1.55
N GLN A 171 -24.18 -6.00 -2.57
CA GLN A 171 -23.92 -7.29 -3.23
C GLN A 171 -22.70 -8.03 -2.66
N GLU A 172 -22.03 -7.48 -1.64
CA GLU A 172 -20.90 -8.10 -0.94
C GLU A 172 -19.72 -8.47 -1.86
N ARG A 173 -19.39 -7.59 -2.81
CA ARG A 173 -18.33 -7.79 -3.81
C ARG A 173 -17.01 -7.14 -3.44
N PHE A 174 -16.87 -6.47 -2.29
CA PHE A 174 -15.56 -5.95 -1.92
C PHE A 174 -14.56 -7.10 -1.76
N LEU A 175 -13.39 -6.89 -2.35
CA LEU A 175 -12.24 -7.79 -2.25
C LEU A 175 -11.44 -7.51 -1.00
N LEU A 176 -10.50 -8.40 -0.66
CA LEU A 176 -9.55 -8.27 0.44
C LEU A 176 -8.13 -8.48 -0.11
N SER A 177 -7.27 -7.49 0.12
CA SER A 177 -5.85 -7.59 -0.22
C SER A 177 -5.07 -8.38 0.83
N ASP A 178 -4.00 -9.09 0.42
CA ASP A 178 -3.03 -9.64 1.36
C ASP A 178 -2.17 -8.58 2.06
N GLN A 179 -2.31 -7.30 1.72
CA GLN A 179 -1.84 -6.17 2.52
C GLN A 179 -2.76 -5.85 3.71
N TYR A 180 -3.96 -6.46 3.74
CA TYR A 180 -5.05 -6.18 4.67
C TYR A 180 -5.58 -4.74 4.57
N VAL A 181 -4.81 -3.72 4.96
CA VAL A 181 -5.15 -2.30 4.72
C VAL A 181 -4.59 -1.87 3.38
N SER A 182 -5.44 -1.37 2.49
CA SER A 182 -4.99 -0.83 1.20
C SER A 182 -4.79 0.68 1.31
N THR A 183 -3.65 1.16 0.84
CA THR A 183 -3.35 2.60 0.76
C THR A 183 -3.26 3.02 -0.70
N VAL A 184 -3.79 4.19 -1.03
CA VAL A 184 -3.89 4.67 -2.42
C VAL A 184 -3.66 6.17 -2.48
N ALA A 185 -2.84 6.59 -3.44
CA ALA A 185 -2.61 8.00 -3.71
C ALA A 185 -3.77 8.58 -4.55
N LEU A 186 -4.28 9.72 -4.11
CA LEU A 186 -5.30 10.53 -4.78
C LEU A 186 -4.70 11.62 -5.67
N LYS A 187 -3.38 11.79 -5.58
CA LYS A 187 -2.60 12.70 -6.41
C LYS A 187 -1.15 12.25 -6.50
N TYR A 188 -0.57 12.30 -7.69
CA TYR A 188 0.88 12.17 -7.89
C TYR A 188 1.59 13.40 -7.34
N LYS A 189 2.47 13.20 -6.36
CA LYS A 189 3.19 14.29 -5.69
C LYS A 189 4.55 14.46 -6.34
N ASN A 190 5.35 13.39 -6.30
CA ASN A 190 6.69 13.29 -6.88
C ASN A 190 7.15 11.83 -6.89
N ARG A 191 8.28 11.53 -7.54
CA ARG A 191 8.99 10.27 -7.35
C ARG A 191 9.92 10.41 -6.15
N PHE A 192 9.55 9.78 -5.04
CA PHE A 192 10.35 9.78 -3.83
C PHE A 192 11.33 8.61 -3.81
N SER A 193 12.46 8.81 -3.15
CA SER A 193 13.45 7.76 -2.93
C SER A 193 13.28 7.03 -1.61
N ASN A 194 12.55 7.64 -0.67
CA ASN A 194 12.39 7.16 0.70
C ASN A 194 10.93 7.00 1.13
N ALA A 195 10.00 7.10 0.18
CA ALA A 195 8.58 7.11 0.44
C ALA A 195 7.84 6.62 -0.82
N SER A 196 6.58 6.22 -0.64
CA SER A 196 5.65 6.07 -1.77
C SER A 196 4.58 7.15 -1.62
N ASN A 197 3.89 7.53 -2.69
CA ASN A 197 2.91 8.63 -2.68
C ASN A 197 1.68 8.39 -1.78
N ARG A 198 1.58 7.22 -1.14
CA ARG A 198 0.41 6.73 -0.42
C ARG A 198 0.73 6.20 0.97
N GLN A 199 1.90 6.49 1.52
CA GLN A 199 2.18 6.12 2.92
C GLN A 199 1.15 6.75 3.86
N ILE A 200 0.83 6.03 4.94
CA ILE A 200 -0.05 6.56 5.98
C ILE A 200 0.57 7.85 6.54
N GLY A 201 -0.20 8.93 6.60
CA GLY A 201 0.26 10.26 7.00
C GLY A 201 0.60 11.20 5.84
N MET A 202 0.62 10.73 4.59
CA MET A 202 0.82 11.60 3.42
C MET A 202 -0.47 12.26 2.94
N LYS A 203 -0.34 13.49 2.41
CA LYS A 203 -1.45 14.23 1.77
C LYS A 203 -2.06 13.45 0.62
N ASP A 204 -3.25 13.84 0.16
CA ASP A 204 -3.89 13.28 -1.04
C ASP A 204 -3.81 11.74 -1.05
N THR A 205 -4.30 11.13 0.02
CA THR A 205 -4.20 9.68 0.25
C THR A 205 -5.52 9.16 0.83
N ILE A 206 -5.90 7.96 0.42
CA ILE A 206 -7.02 7.19 0.97
C ILE A 206 -6.49 5.88 1.56
N ILE A 207 -7.03 5.51 2.72
CA ILE A 207 -6.72 4.31 3.48
C ILE A 207 -8.04 3.52 3.57
N LEU A 208 -8.04 2.32 3.00
CA LEU A 208 -9.17 1.41 2.93
C LEU A 208 -8.96 0.28 3.92
N ILE A 209 -9.78 0.25 4.98
CA ILE A 209 -9.72 -0.77 6.03
C ILE A 209 -10.91 -1.73 5.84
N PRO A 210 -10.67 -3.00 5.52
CA PRO A 210 -11.73 -3.99 5.40
C PRO A 210 -12.40 -4.27 6.74
N LEU A 211 -13.72 -4.22 6.77
CA LEU A 211 -14.52 -4.85 7.82
C LEU A 211 -15.11 -6.18 7.33
N THR A 212 -15.77 -6.13 6.17
CA THR A 212 -16.39 -7.30 5.52
C THR A 212 -16.33 -7.17 4.01
N SER A 213 -16.78 -8.20 3.29
CA SER A 213 -17.05 -8.11 1.84
C SER A 213 -18.11 -7.07 1.44
N LYS A 214 -18.81 -6.48 2.42
CA LYS A 214 -19.83 -5.45 2.26
C LYS A 214 -19.39 -4.07 2.74
N PHE A 215 -18.55 -3.99 3.76
CA PHE A 215 -18.20 -2.74 4.42
C PHE A 215 -16.70 -2.49 4.48
N TYR A 216 -16.33 -1.26 4.16
CA TYR A 216 -14.98 -0.74 4.31
C TYR A 216 -15.02 0.59 5.07
N ILE A 217 -14.15 0.74 6.07
CA ILE A 217 -13.87 2.06 6.65
C ILE A 217 -12.89 2.76 5.72
N VAL A 218 -13.16 4.02 5.43
CA VAL A 218 -12.36 4.84 4.54
C VAL A 218 -11.85 6.04 5.31
N PHE A 219 -10.53 6.13 5.45
CA PHE A 219 -9.86 7.35 5.89
C PHE A 219 -9.27 8.08 4.69
N PHE A 220 -9.52 9.37 4.52
CA PHE A 220 -9.03 10.12 3.35
C PHE A 220 -8.66 11.57 3.66
N GLU A 221 -7.71 12.09 2.88
CA GLU A 221 -7.29 13.48 2.88
C GLU A 221 -7.05 13.93 1.43
N GLY A 222 -7.37 15.19 1.11
CA GLY A 222 -7.18 15.74 -0.23
C GLY A 222 -8.32 15.39 -1.20
N ARG A 223 -7.99 15.19 -2.49
CA ARG A 223 -8.95 14.98 -3.59
C ARG A 223 -9.62 13.59 -3.54
N CYS A 224 -10.68 13.45 -2.77
CA CYS A 224 -11.44 12.19 -2.65
C CYS A 224 -12.44 11.97 -3.81
N PRO A 225 -12.75 10.71 -4.21
CA PRO A 225 -13.86 10.42 -5.13
C PRO A 225 -15.19 11.00 -4.63
N GLN A 226 -16.00 11.55 -5.53
CA GLN A 226 -17.19 12.34 -5.15
C GLN A 226 -18.27 11.54 -4.41
N TYR A 227 -18.28 10.23 -4.60
CA TYR A 227 -19.20 9.31 -3.94
C TYR A 227 -18.80 8.95 -2.51
N ILE A 228 -17.60 9.35 -2.05
CA ILE A 228 -17.16 9.14 -0.67
C ILE A 228 -17.35 10.44 0.11
N LYS A 229 -18.43 10.50 0.87
CA LYS A 229 -18.77 11.64 1.74
C LYS A 229 -18.33 11.36 3.17
N GLU A 230 -17.65 12.35 3.74
CA GLU A 230 -17.18 12.35 5.12
C GLU A 230 -18.36 12.19 6.11
N ASN A 231 -18.15 11.39 7.15
CA ASN A 231 -19.10 11.11 8.22
C ASN A 231 -20.42 10.49 7.76
N GLU A 232 -20.43 9.84 6.59
CA GLU A 232 -21.61 9.17 6.02
C GLU A 232 -21.34 7.70 5.68
N PHE A 233 -22.43 6.93 5.64
CA PHE A 233 -22.49 5.67 4.90
C PHE A 233 -22.67 5.99 3.41
N ASN A 234 -21.81 5.42 2.58
CA ASN A 234 -21.78 5.65 1.14
C ASN A 234 -22.05 4.32 0.43
N VAL A 235 -23.31 4.09 0.05
CA VAL A 235 -23.69 2.91 -0.74
C VAL A 235 -23.24 3.13 -2.17
N LEU A 236 -22.36 2.25 -2.63
CA LEU A 236 -21.69 2.37 -3.91
C LEU A 236 -22.50 1.67 -5.01
N ASP A 237 -22.46 2.23 -6.21
CA ASP A 237 -22.93 1.53 -7.40
C ASP A 237 -21.90 0.50 -7.91
N GLU A 238 -22.26 -0.27 -8.93
CA GLU A 238 -21.38 -1.28 -9.52
C GLU A 238 -20.04 -0.72 -10.02
N HIS A 239 -20.07 0.43 -10.70
CA HIS A 239 -18.86 1.03 -11.24
C HIS A 239 -17.95 1.56 -10.13
N GLU A 240 -18.53 2.18 -9.10
CA GLU A 240 -17.80 2.67 -7.93
C GLU A 240 -17.15 1.52 -7.13
N VAL A 241 -17.84 0.39 -6.98
CA VAL A 241 -17.27 -0.83 -6.37
C VAL A 241 -16.10 -1.36 -7.20
N GLN A 242 -16.23 -1.40 -8.53
CA GLN A 242 -15.15 -1.86 -9.41
C GLN A 242 -13.89 -0.98 -9.26
N LEU A 243 -14.05 0.35 -9.20
CA LEU A 243 -12.94 1.28 -8.98
C LEU A 243 -12.23 1.05 -7.63
N ILE A 244 -12.99 0.77 -6.57
CA ILE A 244 -12.42 0.45 -5.25
C ILE A 244 -11.69 -0.91 -5.29
N ASN A 245 -12.30 -1.92 -5.90
CA ASN A 245 -11.69 -3.24 -6.01
C ASN A 245 -10.43 -3.25 -6.87
N ASP A 246 -10.36 -2.42 -7.91
CA ASP A 246 -9.15 -2.25 -8.73
C ASP A 246 -7.96 -1.78 -7.89
N VAL A 247 -8.17 -0.82 -6.99
CA VAL A 247 -7.10 -0.31 -6.13
C VAL A 247 -6.78 -1.23 -4.94
N ILE A 248 -7.76 -2.00 -4.43
CA ILE A 248 -7.52 -3.08 -3.45
C ILE A 248 -6.66 -4.18 -4.09
N TYR A 249 -7.01 -4.59 -5.31
CA TYR A 249 -6.23 -5.57 -6.07
C TYR A 249 -4.81 -5.08 -6.32
N GLN A 250 -4.64 -3.81 -6.71
CA GLN A 250 -3.33 -3.16 -6.87
C GLN A 250 -2.49 -3.05 -5.59
N ASN A 251 -3.08 -3.19 -4.40
CA ASN A 251 -2.31 -3.29 -3.16
C ASN A 251 -1.86 -4.71 -2.82
N SER A 252 -2.36 -5.72 -3.54
CA SER A 252 -2.08 -7.13 -3.25
C SER A 252 -0.78 -7.62 -3.91
N TYR A 253 0.10 -8.29 -3.18
CA TYR A 253 1.42 -8.72 -3.70
C TYR A 253 1.48 -10.21 -4.01
N VAL A 254 0.84 -11.05 -3.21
CA VAL A 254 0.79 -12.50 -3.39
C VAL A 254 -0.62 -12.93 -3.74
N LYS A 255 -1.60 -12.45 -2.97
CA LYS A 255 -2.99 -12.90 -3.07
C LYS A 255 -4.03 -11.81 -2.86
N CYS A 256 -5.16 -11.99 -3.51
CA CYS A 256 -6.38 -11.22 -3.28
C CYS A 256 -7.55 -12.18 -3.05
N VAL A 257 -8.46 -11.86 -2.15
CA VAL A 257 -9.57 -12.72 -1.73
C VAL A 257 -10.90 -12.03 -1.97
N GLY A 258 -11.93 -12.79 -2.32
CA GLY A 258 -13.29 -12.30 -2.47
C GLY A 258 -14.32 -13.34 -2.06
N LYS A 259 -15.55 -12.88 -1.79
CA LYS A 259 -16.70 -13.76 -1.50
C LYS A 259 -17.22 -14.45 -2.76
N SER A 260 -17.09 -13.80 -3.92
CA SER A 260 -17.45 -14.34 -5.23
C SER A 260 -16.24 -14.47 -6.16
N GLU A 261 -16.34 -15.38 -7.12
CA GLU A 261 -15.32 -15.60 -8.16
C GLU A 261 -15.31 -14.51 -9.22
N LEU A 262 -16.51 -14.00 -9.56
CA LEU A 262 -16.73 -13.09 -10.69
C LEU A 262 -15.83 -11.85 -10.61
N GLU A 263 -15.79 -11.22 -9.44
CA GLU A 263 -15.03 -9.99 -9.25
C GLU A 263 -13.51 -10.24 -9.28
N LEU A 264 -13.05 -11.40 -8.80
CA LEU A 264 -11.66 -11.79 -8.92
C LEU A 264 -11.26 -12.04 -10.37
N GLU A 265 -12.11 -12.69 -11.16
CA GLU A 265 -11.87 -12.88 -12.61
C GLU A 265 -11.86 -11.56 -13.37
N ARG A 266 -12.65 -10.57 -12.94
CA ARG A 266 -12.62 -9.21 -13.49
C ARG A 266 -11.29 -8.52 -13.21
N VAL A 267 -10.87 -8.43 -11.94
CA VAL A 267 -9.65 -7.67 -11.57
C VAL A 267 -8.38 -8.28 -12.14
N LYS A 268 -8.36 -9.58 -12.47
CA LYS A 268 -7.23 -10.22 -13.19
C LYS A 268 -6.88 -9.54 -14.52
N GLN A 269 -7.85 -8.83 -15.13
CA GLN A 269 -7.64 -8.09 -16.38
C GLN A 269 -7.11 -6.67 -16.15
N VAL A 270 -7.04 -6.20 -14.90
CA VAL A 270 -6.49 -4.90 -14.54
C VAL A 270 -4.97 -4.95 -14.65
N SER A 271 -4.40 -4.13 -15.53
CA SER A 271 -2.95 -4.08 -15.75
C SER A 271 -2.20 -3.45 -14.57
N PHE A 272 -1.06 -4.04 -14.19
CA PHE A 272 -0.08 -3.42 -13.30
C PHE A 272 1.05 -2.80 -14.12
N GLU A 273 1.46 -1.58 -13.78
CA GLU A 273 2.56 -0.89 -14.49
C GLU A 273 3.96 -1.26 -13.98
N THR A 274 4.08 -1.86 -12.78
CA THR A 274 5.39 -2.01 -12.12
C THR A 274 5.58 -3.35 -11.42
N PHE A 275 6.80 -3.90 -11.51
CA PHE A 275 7.28 -4.96 -10.61
C PHE A 275 7.27 -4.49 -9.15
N SER A 276 7.06 -5.39 -8.19
CA SER A 276 6.84 -5.03 -6.78
C SER A 276 7.42 -6.06 -5.81
N PRO A 277 7.93 -5.63 -4.64
CA PRO A 277 8.14 -4.23 -4.24
C PRO A 277 9.23 -3.54 -5.08
N THR A 278 9.44 -2.24 -4.87
CA THR A 278 10.49 -1.49 -5.57
C THR A 278 11.58 -1.06 -4.60
N LYS A 279 12.80 -0.96 -5.11
CA LYS A 279 13.97 -0.53 -4.34
C LYS A 279 14.54 0.74 -4.93
N CYS A 280 14.91 1.69 -4.07
CA CYS A 280 15.53 2.94 -4.47
C CYS A 280 16.90 3.08 -3.82
N VAL A 281 17.92 3.17 -4.67
CA VAL A 281 19.31 3.36 -4.27
C VAL A 281 19.73 4.77 -4.63
N MET A 282 20.22 5.52 -3.64
CA MET A 282 20.73 6.87 -3.78
C MET A 282 22.22 6.89 -3.48
N LYS A 283 22.99 7.58 -4.32
CA LYS A 283 24.40 7.90 -4.07
C LYS A 283 24.54 9.40 -3.87
N PHE A 284 25.09 9.78 -2.73
CA PHE A 284 25.35 11.17 -2.38
C PHE A 284 26.74 11.60 -2.86
N SER A 285 26.95 12.91 -2.97
CA SER A 285 28.21 13.50 -3.45
C SER A 285 29.41 13.20 -2.55
N ASP A 286 29.18 12.90 -1.28
CA ASP A 286 30.21 12.49 -0.31
C ASP A 286 30.58 11.00 -0.43
N GLY A 287 29.95 10.26 -1.36
CA GLY A 287 30.17 8.84 -1.58
C GLY A 287 29.31 7.92 -0.69
N ASN A 288 28.50 8.47 0.21
CA ASN A 288 27.54 7.68 0.96
C ASN A 288 26.42 7.16 0.06
N ILE A 289 25.87 6.02 0.46
CA ILE A 289 24.73 5.37 -0.18
C ILE A 289 23.60 5.27 0.82
N GLN A 290 22.39 5.50 0.35
CA GLN A 290 21.18 5.14 1.06
C GLN A 290 20.32 4.25 0.18
N ASP A 291 19.82 3.19 0.78
CA ASP A 291 19.06 2.15 0.11
C ASP A 291 17.76 1.87 0.85
N ARG A 292 16.64 2.00 0.14
CA ARG A 292 15.30 1.89 0.72
C ARG A 292 14.39 1.05 -0.15
N ILE A 293 13.63 0.16 0.50
CA ILE A 293 12.49 -0.51 -0.13
C ILE A 293 11.27 0.38 0.01
N VAL A 294 10.63 0.62 -1.13
CA VAL A 294 9.46 1.46 -1.29
C VAL A 294 8.31 0.61 -1.82
N LYS A 295 7.13 0.86 -1.26
CA LYS A 295 5.91 0.16 -1.64
C LYS A 295 5.49 0.48 -3.07
N ARG A 296 4.97 -0.50 -3.81
CA ARG A 296 4.43 -0.31 -5.18
C ARG A 296 3.45 0.83 -5.25
N GLU A 297 3.67 1.84 -6.09
CA GLU A 297 2.70 2.91 -6.21
C GLU A 297 1.31 2.44 -6.67
N VAL A 298 0.27 3.00 -6.05
CA VAL A 298 -1.13 2.74 -6.39
C VAL A 298 -1.84 4.08 -6.45
N PHE A 299 -2.38 4.43 -7.62
CA PHE A 299 -3.10 5.67 -7.86
C PHE A 299 -4.55 5.39 -8.20
N TYR A 300 -5.44 6.18 -7.60
CA TYR A 300 -6.87 6.09 -7.87
C TYR A 300 -7.23 6.63 -9.26
N TYR A 301 -6.71 7.81 -9.62
CA TYR A 301 -7.01 8.45 -10.90
C TYR A 301 -6.01 8.06 -11.98
N GLU A 302 -6.51 7.82 -13.20
CA GLU A 302 -5.71 7.47 -14.37
C GLU A 302 -4.66 8.54 -14.70
N GLU A 303 -4.99 9.82 -14.58
CA GLU A 303 -4.08 10.93 -14.84
C GLU A 303 -2.85 10.96 -13.91
N ASP A 304 -3.02 10.55 -12.65
CA ASP A 304 -1.92 10.45 -11.69
C ASP A 304 -1.06 9.21 -11.95
N ARG A 305 -1.68 8.11 -12.40
CA ARG A 305 -0.99 6.90 -12.86
C ARG A 305 -0.13 7.19 -14.10
N ASP A 306 -0.71 7.83 -15.12
CA ASP A 306 -0.02 8.29 -16.32
C ASP A 306 1.16 9.22 -15.97
N MET A 307 0.95 10.17 -15.05
CA MET A 307 2.02 11.04 -14.57
C MET A 307 3.14 10.25 -13.89
N ASN A 308 2.83 9.24 -13.06
CA ASN A 308 3.83 8.39 -12.43
C ASN A 308 4.68 7.61 -13.46
N ALA A 309 4.03 6.99 -14.45
CA ALA A 309 4.69 6.20 -15.48
C ALA A 309 5.60 7.06 -16.38
N HIS A 310 5.18 8.28 -16.70
CA HIS A 310 5.82 9.14 -17.70
C HIS A 310 6.44 10.42 -17.11
N CYS A 311 6.67 10.49 -15.80
CA CYS A 311 7.03 11.74 -15.12
C CYS A 311 8.25 12.44 -15.75
N PHE A 312 9.33 11.69 -16.02
CA PHE A 312 10.56 12.22 -16.60
C PHE A 312 10.36 12.73 -18.03
N GLU A 313 9.61 11.98 -18.85
CA GLU A 313 9.29 12.38 -20.23
C GLU A 313 8.49 13.68 -20.26
N TYR A 314 7.48 13.79 -19.40
CA TYR A 314 6.63 14.98 -19.32
C TYR A 314 7.40 16.18 -18.80
N MET A 315 8.23 16.01 -17.78
CA MET A 315 9.08 17.06 -17.25
C MET A 315 10.11 17.55 -18.29
N SER A 316 10.78 16.61 -18.99
CA SER A 316 11.73 16.93 -20.06
C SER A 316 11.06 17.68 -21.21
N THR A 317 9.92 17.18 -21.69
CA THR A 317 9.15 17.81 -22.78
C THR A 317 8.65 19.20 -22.39
N TYR A 318 8.20 19.38 -21.14
CA TYR A 318 7.80 20.68 -20.64
C TYR A 318 8.96 21.69 -20.74
N LYS A 319 10.14 21.33 -20.21
CA LYS A 319 11.32 22.21 -20.22
C LYS A 319 11.85 22.49 -21.62
N THR A 320 11.89 21.49 -22.48
CA THR A 320 12.49 21.63 -23.81
C THR A 320 11.56 22.28 -24.82
N ASN A 321 10.26 21.94 -24.81
CA ASN A 321 9.36 22.26 -25.92
C ASN A 321 8.21 23.20 -25.54
N ILE A 322 7.87 23.35 -24.26
CA ILE A 322 6.66 24.08 -23.83
C ILE A 322 6.99 25.37 -23.10
N GLU A 323 7.86 25.33 -22.09
CA GLU A 323 8.17 26.45 -21.21
C GLU A 323 8.65 27.67 -22.00
N GLY A 324 7.86 28.75 -21.98
CA GLY A 324 8.13 30.00 -22.71
C GLY A 324 7.98 29.91 -24.24
N LYS A 325 7.61 28.76 -24.81
CA LYS A 325 7.57 28.51 -26.26
C LYS A 325 6.18 28.29 -26.83
N ILE A 326 5.27 27.68 -26.05
CA ILE A 326 3.93 27.30 -26.50
C ILE A 326 2.86 28.07 -25.72
N GLY A 327 1.99 28.76 -26.43
CA GLY A 327 0.81 29.43 -25.90
C GLY A 327 -0.42 28.53 -25.82
N ARG A 328 -1.38 28.88 -24.96
CA ARG A 328 -2.62 28.11 -24.72
C ARG A 328 -3.45 27.82 -25.98
N ASN A 329 -3.40 28.70 -26.98
CA ASN A 329 -4.17 28.57 -28.22
C ASN A 329 -3.42 27.87 -29.36
N ASP A 330 -2.12 27.61 -29.20
CA ASP A 330 -1.29 26.97 -30.22
C ASP A 330 -1.64 25.49 -30.36
N LYS A 331 -1.13 24.85 -31.41
CA LYS A 331 -1.30 23.40 -31.61
C LYS A 331 -0.54 22.63 -30.53
N CYS A 332 -1.14 21.57 -30.03
CA CYS A 332 -0.54 20.74 -28.99
C CYS A 332 0.68 19.99 -29.51
N VAL A 333 1.74 19.93 -28.68
CA VAL A 333 3.02 19.26 -29.00
C VAL A 333 2.92 17.73 -29.12
N CYS A 334 1.82 17.13 -28.67
CA CYS A 334 1.59 15.68 -28.79
C CYS A 334 1.16 15.23 -30.20
N GLY A 335 1.07 16.14 -31.18
CA GLY A 335 0.69 15.81 -32.56
C GLY A 335 -0.80 15.59 -32.80
N SER A 336 -1.67 15.73 -31.78
CA SER A 336 -3.12 15.52 -31.93
C SER A 336 -3.84 16.53 -32.84
N GLY A 337 -3.17 17.61 -33.26
CA GLY A 337 -3.77 18.70 -34.02
C GLY A 337 -4.77 19.58 -33.24
N ARG A 338 -5.05 19.27 -31.97
CA ARG A 338 -5.93 20.06 -31.08
C ARG A 338 -5.18 21.27 -30.52
N LYS A 339 -5.92 22.30 -30.07
CA LYS A 339 -5.34 23.42 -29.30
C LYS A 339 -4.77 22.90 -27.98
N TYR A 340 -3.61 23.38 -27.56
CA TYR A 340 -2.90 22.94 -26.36
C TYR A 340 -3.80 22.94 -25.11
N LYS A 341 -4.55 24.02 -24.88
CA LYS A 341 -5.50 24.13 -23.75
C LYS A 341 -6.64 23.10 -23.72
N LYS A 342 -6.97 22.48 -24.86
CA LYS A 342 -8.00 21.45 -24.99
C LYS A 342 -7.42 20.03 -25.09
N CYS A 343 -6.12 19.91 -24.85
CA CYS A 343 -5.37 18.67 -24.97
C CYS A 343 -4.45 18.52 -23.75
N CYS A 344 -3.13 18.55 -23.91
CA CYS A 344 -2.19 18.20 -22.84
C CYS A 344 -1.88 19.32 -21.82
N LEU A 345 -2.59 20.47 -21.83
CA LEU A 345 -2.28 21.57 -20.91
C LEU A 345 -2.23 21.13 -19.44
N LYS A 346 -3.28 20.47 -18.95
CA LYS A 346 -3.34 20.00 -17.54
C LYS A 346 -2.17 19.09 -17.17
N LYS A 347 -1.84 18.14 -18.06
CA LYS A 347 -0.73 17.20 -17.91
C LYS A 347 0.60 17.92 -17.71
N TYR A 348 0.91 18.90 -18.56
CA TYR A 348 2.18 19.62 -18.49
C TYR A 348 2.19 20.74 -17.44
N GLU A 349 1.04 21.30 -17.06
CA GLU A 349 0.93 22.17 -15.88
C GLU A 349 1.30 21.41 -14.60
N GLU A 350 0.88 20.14 -14.51
CA GLU A 350 1.25 19.27 -13.39
C GLU A 350 2.73 18.88 -13.43
N ALA A 351 3.29 18.53 -14.59
CA ALA A 351 4.73 18.31 -14.75
C ALA A 351 5.55 19.55 -14.34
N ALA A 352 5.07 20.75 -14.70
CA ALA A 352 5.69 22.01 -14.30
C ALA A 352 5.61 22.24 -12.78
N ARG A 353 4.51 21.87 -12.12
CA ARG A 353 4.39 21.90 -10.66
C ARG A 353 5.44 20.99 -10.02
N ILE A 354 5.50 19.73 -10.43
CA ILE A 354 6.45 18.75 -9.89
C ILE A 354 7.89 19.23 -10.05
N LEU A 355 8.25 19.77 -11.21
CA LEU A 355 9.59 20.36 -11.43
C LEU A 355 9.89 21.49 -10.46
N ARG A 356 8.97 22.44 -10.28
CA ARG A 356 9.15 23.52 -9.30
C ARG A 356 9.33 22.96 -7.89
N ASP A 357 8.62 21.88 -7.59
CA ASP A 357 8.65 21.27 -6.27
C ASP A 357 9.99 20.55 -6.01
N VAL A 358 10.53 19.88 -7.02
CA VAL A 358 11.89 19.30 -7.00
C VAL A 358 12.96 20.37 -6.78
N TYR A 359 12.81 21.57 -7.37
CA TYR A 359 13.78 22.65 -7.16
C TYR A 359 13.63 23.34 -5.79
N ASN A 360 12.46 23.27 -5.15
CA ASN A 360 12.12 23.97 -3.91
C ASN A 360 11.87 23.02 -2.73
N GLN A 361 12.54 21.87 -2.68
CA GLN A 361 12.28 20.80 -1.70
C GLN A 361 12.15 21.28 -0.23
N LYS A 362 12.94 22.28 0.18
CA LYS A 362 12.90 22.82 1.56
C LYS A 362 11.56 23.43 1.97
N ASN A 363 10.73 23.81 1.01
CA ASN A 363 9.48 24.53 1.25
C ASN A 363 8.23 23.67 1.06
N ILE A 364 8.38 22.37 0.84
CA ILE A 364 7.26 21.50 0.47
C ILE A 364 7.13 20.38 1.46
N ASP A 365 5.99 20.37 2.12
CA ASP A 365 5.58 19.30 3.01
C ASP A 365 4.55 18.41 2.33
N TYR A 366 4.93 17.16 2.08
CA TYR A 366 4.06 16.12 1.52
C TYR A 366 3.25 15.38 2.59
N THR A 367 3.52 15.66 3.85
CA THR A 367 2.84 15.12 5.02
C THR A 367 1.55 15.89 5.30
N ILE A 368 0.53 15.22 5.81
CA ILE A 368 -0.70 15.88 6.23
C ILE A 368 -0.41 16.82 7.41
N PRO A 369 -0.94 18.06 7.41
CA PRO A 369 -0.78 18.97 8.52
C PRO A 369 -1.28 18.35 9.84
N GLY A 370 -0.45 18.38 10.87
CA GLY A 370 -0.78 17.84 12.19
C GLY A 370 -0.48 16.35 12.36
N ALA A 371 0.02 15.66 11.33
CA ALA A 371 0.45 14.27 11.46
C ALA A 371 1.46 14.11 12.60
N ARG A 372 1.24 13.08 13.43
CA ARG A 372 2.12 12.77 14.55
C ARG A 372 3.30 11.91 14.10
N ILE A 373 3.00 10.92 13.26
CA ILE A 373 3.95 9.99 12.66
C ILE A 373 3.47 9.68 11.25
N VAL A 374 4.40 9.64 10.30
CA VAL A 374 4.17 9.14 8.94
C VAL A 374 4.73 7.73 8.87
N GLU A 375 4.08 6.86 8.12
CA GLU A 375 4.58 5.52 7.89
C GLU A 375 5.95 5.58 7.21
N ASP A 376 6.92 4.91 7.80
CA ASP A 376 8.28 4.85 7.30
C ASP A 376 8.40 3.86 6.12
N SER A 377 9.35 4.14 5.23
CA SER A 377 9.85 3.11 4.30
C SER A 377 10.82 2.17 5.02
N ILE A 378 11.15 1.05 4.41
CA ILE A 378 12.15 0.14 4.98
C ILE A 378 13.55 0.63 4.56
N LEU A 379 14.38 1.01 5.53
CA LEU A 379 15.78 1.35 5.31
C LEU A 379 16.62 0.06 5.32
N GLU A 380 17.22 -0.27 4.18
CA GLU A 380 18.15 -1.42 4.05
C GLU A 380 19.54 -1.05 4.53
N TYR A 381 20.04 0.10 4.07
CA TYR A 381 21.41 0.51 4.26
C TYR A 381 21.56 2.03 4.23
N GLU A 382 22.42 2.54 5.10
CA GLU A 382 22.88 3.93 5.07
C GLU A 382 24.36 3.97 5.49
N GLY A 383 25.21 4.50 4.62
CA GLY A 383 26.63 4.66 4.91
C GLY A 383 27.56 4.55 3.69
N PRO A 384 28.87 4.40 3.93
CA PRO A 384 29.88 4.34 2.87
C PRO A 384 29.73 3.12 1.95
N GLN A 385 29.82 3.31 0.63
CA GLN A 385 29.66 2.25 -0.38
C GLN A 385 30.53 1.00 -0.12
N ASP A 386 31.76 1.17 0.37
CA ASP A 386 32.70 0.08 0.65
C ASP A 386 32.27 -0.82 1.82
N LYS A 387 31.42 -0.31 2.71
CA LYS A 387 30.88 -1.04 3.86
C LYS A 387 29.55 -1.73 3.56
N MET A 388 29.01 -1.56 2.36
CA MET A 388 27.80 -2.25 1.94
C MET A 388 28.07 -3.75 1.83
N LYS A 389 27.29 -4.55 2.56
CA LYS A 389 27.44 -6.01 2.58
C LYS A 389 26.58 -6.73 1.56
N ASN A 390 25.46 -6.13 1.17
CA ASN A 390 24.57 -6.71 0.16
C ASN A 390 25.30 -6.75 -1.20
N LYS A 391 25.62 -7.96 -1.65
CA LYS A 391 26.36 -8.16 -2.90
C LYS A 391 25.55 -7.76 -4.14
N HIS A 392 24.25 -8.07 -4.15
CA HIS A 392 23.38 -7.79 -5.29
C HIS A 392 23.27 -6.28 -5.55
N ASP A 393 23.00 -5.50 -4.50
CA ASP A 393 22.88 -4.05 -4.63
C ASP A 393 24.20 -3.41 -5.04
N LYS A 394 25.31 -3.90 -4.49
CA LYS A 394 26.64 -3.42 -4.83
C LYS A 394 26.94 -3.59 -6.32
N GLU A 395 26.61 -4.74 -6.89
CA GLU A 395 26.76 -5.01 -8.33
C GLU A 395 25.89 -4.05 -9.18
N ILE A 396 24.64 -3.80 -8.76
CA ILE A 396 23.75 -2.84 -9.44
C ILE A 396 24.33 -1.41 -9.39
N ILE A 397 24.84 -0.99 -8.24
CA ILE A 397 25.45 0.34 -8.07
C ILE A 397 26.67 0.49 -8.99
N GLU A 398 27.54 -0.52 -9.05
CA GLU A 398 28.72 -0.52 -9.92
C GLU A 398 28.31 -0.39 -11.39
N GLN A 399 27.30 -1.13 -11.85
CA GLN A 399 26.76 -0.99 -13.22
C GLN A 399 26.19 0.40 -13.52
N ILE A 400 25.45 1.00 -12.57
CA ILE A 400 24.92 2.35 -12.72
C ILE A 400 26.05 3.37 -12.85
N MET A 401 27.14 3.19 -12.09
CA MET A 401 28.32 4.06 -12.15
C MET A 401 29.01 3.96 -13.50
N ASP A 402 29.24 2.75 -14.00
CA ASP A 402 29.86 2.52 -15.31
C ASP A 402 29.07 3.19 -16.43
N LEU A 403 27.73 3.07 -16.41
CA LEU A 403 26.84 3.73 -17.36
C LEU A 403 26.91 5.27 -17.26
N THR A 404 27.05 5.80 -16.05
CA THR A 404 27.12 7.27 -15.84
C THR A 404 28.45 7.83 -16.34
N GLU A 405 29.55 7.11 -16.16
CA GLU A 405 30.87 7.49 -16.65
C GLU A 405 30.97 7.40 -18.18
N GLN A 406 30.41 6.35 -18.79
CA GLN A 406 30.31 6.24 -20.25
C GLN A 406 29.52 7.41 -20.87
N ASN A 407 28.37 7.78 -20.29
CA ASN A 407 27.56 8.90 -20.79
C ASN A 407 28.24 10.28 -20.62
N LYS A 408 29.09 10.46 -19.61
CA LYS A 408 29.94 11.67 -19.50
C LYS A 408 31.04 11.70 -20.56
N SER A 409 31.55 10.53 -20.95
CA SER A 409 32.63 10.36 -21.93
C SER A 409 32.15 10.62 -23.36
N GLU A 410 30.88 10.33 -23.67
CA GLU A 410 30.28 10.56 -24.99
C GLU A 410 29.78 12.00 -25.20
N ASN A 411 29.68 12.80 -24.14
CA ASN A 411 29.27 14.21 -24.18
C ASN A 411 30.44 15.20 -23.98
N LEU A 412 31.68 14.70 -23.97
CA LEU A 412 32.94 15.45 -24.03
C LEU A 412 33.56 15.27 -25.41
#